data_AF-A0A1S2L587-F1
#
_entry.id   AF-A0A1S2L587-F1
#
_cell.length_a   1.000
_cell.length_b   1.000
_cell.length_c   1.000
_cell.angle_alpha   90.00
_cell.angle_beta   90.00
_cell.angle_gamma   90.00
#
_symmetry.space_group_name_H-M   'P 1'
#
loop_
_entity.id
_entity.type
_entity.pdbx_description
1 polymer ?
#
loop_
_entity_poly.entity_id
_entity_poly.type
_entity_poly.pdbx_seq_one_letter_code
_entity_poly.pdbx_strand_id
1 'polypeptide(L)'
;MGQRLNGYKSVAPIEFLKSKMGREATLNEILLLDYLLDTYKFSPGILNMLVEQVLKLNNHKFSRGFTIKVANEWSEQNITSLIKAEEYAKKEYEKFLQLQKRDNFGEIRELTVKEKEIINRIYYKSSLDEEILDLVISYCMKINDGYIISWFINRSVEFLENHHVENRVDAQALLHTFHQKYVLNFGRETYVNS
;
A
#
# COMPACT_ATOMS: atom_id res chain seq x y z
N MET A 1 -21.03 -14.66 4.86
CA MET A 1 -20.77 -13.22 5.12
C MET A 1 -20.67 -12.87 6.60
N GLY A 2 -21.55 -13.34 7.49
CA GLY A 2 -21.54 -12.96 8.92
C GLY A 2 -20.36 -13.44 9.79
N GLN A 3 -19.77 -14.61 9.51
CA GLN A 3 -18.68 -15.15 10.34
C GLN A 3 -17.39 -14.31 10.31
N ARG A 4 -17.06 -13.67 9.17
CA ARG A 4 -15.83 -12.87 9.00
C ARG A 4 -15.88 -11.58 9.84
N LEU A 5 -17.02 -10.90 9.86
CA LEU A 5 -17.20 -9.65 10.62
C LEU A 5 -17.22 -9.86 12.13
N ASN A 6 -17.72 -11.02 12.59
CA ASN A 6 -17.74 -11.37 14.00
C ASN A 6 -16.33 -11.49 14.59
N GLY A 7 -15.36 -12.00 13.81
CA GLY A 7 -13.97 -12.10 14.23
C GLY A 7 -13.31 -10.75 14.55
N TYR A 8 -13.80 -9.65 13.99
CA TYR A 8 -13.29 -8.31 14.34
C TYR A 8 -13.89 -7.79 15.64
N LYS A 9 -15.16 -8.09 15.95
CA LYS A 9 -15.86 -7.51 17.12
C LYS A 9 -15.35 -8.03 18.46
N SER A 10 -14.92 -9.29 18.50
CA SER A 10 -14.62 -10.01 19.74
C SER A 10 -13.19 -9.84 20.23
N VAL A 11 -12.33 -9.13 19.50
CA VAL A 11 -10.89 -9.03 19.77
C VAL A 11 -10.53 -7.60 20.15
N ALA A 12 -9.78 -7.43 21.24
CA ALA A 12 -9.24 -6.13 21.61
C ALA A 12 -8.26 -5.62 20.53
N PRO A 13 -8.23 -4.31 20.19
CA PRO A 13 -7.42 -3.84 19.06
C PRO A 13 -5.93 -4.09 19.17
N ILE A 14 -5.39 -4.07 20.39
CA ILE A 14 -4.00 -4.43 20.64
C ILE A 14 -3.74 -5.91 20.33
N GLU A 15 -4.61 -6.81 20.77
CA GLU A 15 -4.49 -8.25 20.51
C GLU A 15 -4.72 -8.58 19.04
N PHE A 16 -5.63 -7.85 18.38
CA PHE A 16 -5.81 -7.95 16.94
C PHE A 16 -4.54 -7.55 16.19
N LEU A 17 -3.93 -6.40 16.53
CA LEU A 17 -2.68 -5.96 15.91
C LEU A 17 -1.55 -6.98 16.13
N LYS A 18 -1.35 -7.46 17.36
CA LYS A 18 -0.36 -8.50 17.69
C LYS A 18 -0.55 -9.75 16.84
N SER A 19 -1.79 -10.23 16.72
CA SER A 19 -2.11 -11.42 15.91
C SER A 19 -1.75 -11.27 14.44
N LYS A 20 -1.82 -10.05 13.90
CA LYS A 20 -1.44 -9.74 12.51
C LYS A 20 0.06 -9.55 12.33
N MET A 21 0.73 -8.99 13.34
CA MET A 21 2.16 -8.70 13.26
C MET A 21 3.05 -9.88 13.68
N GLY A 22 2.51 -10.87 14.39
CA GLY A 22 3.29 -12.00 14.93
C GLY A 22 4.29 -11.59 16.01
N ARG A 23 4.11 -10.41 16.61
CA ARG A 23 4.95 -9.85 17.68
C ARG A 23 4.14 -8.98 18.63
N GLU A 24 4.72 -8.68 19.78
CA GLU A 24 4.19 -7.68 20.70
C GLU A 24 4.10 -6.30 20.02
N ALA A 25 3.06 -5.55 20.37
CA ALA A 25 2.87 -4.18 19.91
C ALA A 25 3.86 -3.25 20.64
N THR A 26 4.48 -2.34 19.91
CA THR A 26 5.34 -1.31 20.49
C THR A 26 4.52 -0.27 21.23
N LEU A 27 5.14 0.46 22.16
CA LEU A 27 4.46 1.56 22.87
C LEU A 27 3.83 2.58 21.92
N ASN A 28 4.51 2.91 20.81
CA ASN A 28 4.00 3.85 19.82
C ASN A 28 2.73 3.36 19.10
N GLU A 29 2.66 2.05 18.84
CA GLU A 29 1.49 1.42 18.22
C GLU A 29 0.32 1.35 19.21
N ILE A 30 0.60 1.04 20.48
CA ILE A 30 -0.40 1.04 21.56
C ILE A 30 -1.00 2.45 21.72
N LEU A 31 -0.15 3.47 21.86
CA LEU A 31 -0.58 4.86 21.97
C LEU A 31 -1.35 5.35 20.72
N LEU A 32 -1.06 4.79 19.55
CA LEU A 32 -1.79 5.10 18.33
C LEU A 32 -3.19 4.46 18.35
N LEU A 33 -3.31 3.19 18.75
CA LEU A 33 -4.60 2.53 18.90
C LEU A 33 -5.49 3.26 19.91
N ASP A 34 -4.93 3.66 21.05
CA ASP A 34 -5.65 4.40 22.09
C ASP A 34 -6.14 5.76 21.59
N TYR A 35 -5.27 6.50 20.89
CA TYR A 35 -5.63 7.75 20.22
C TYR A 35 -6.77 7.56 19.20
N LEU A 36 -6.76 6.46 18.43
CA LEU A 36 -7.81 6.19 17.44
C LEU A 36 -9.16 5.86 18.08
N LEU A 37 -9.16 5.10 19.18
CA LEU A 37 -10.35 4.81 19.97
C LEU A 37 -10.95 6.09 20.55
N ASP A 38 -10.12 6.95 21.14
CA ASP A 38 -10.61 8.16 21.80
C ASP A 38 -11.00 9.27 20.83
N THR A 39 -10.21 9.52 19.79
CA THR A 39 -10.42 10.66 18.90
C THR A 39 -11.55 10.41 17.90
N TYR A 40 -11.54 9.24 17.24
CA TYR A 40 -12.51 8.92 16.19
C TYR A 40 -13.72 8.15 16.70
N LYS A 41 -13.72 7.78 17.99
CA LYS A 41 -14.80 6.99 18.63
C LYS A 41 -15.12 5.71 17.87
N PHE A 42 -14.13 5.13 17.19
CA PHE A 42 -14.31 3.86 16.50
C PHE A 42 -14.56 2.75 17.52
N SER A 43 -15.59 1.94 17.26
CA SER A 43 -15.74 0.69 18.01
C SER A 43 -14.52 -0.22 17.79
N PRO A 44 -14.16 -1.10 18.74
CA PRO A 44 -13.06 -2.04 18.57
C PRO A 44 -13.10 -2.82 17.26
N GLY A 45 -14.29 -3.24 16.81
CA GLY A 45 -14.46 -3.94 15.54
C GLY A 45 -14.09 -3.08 14.32
N ILE A 46 -14.53 -1.82 14.29
CA ILE A 46 -14.19 -0.90 13.20
C ILE A 46 -12.69 -0.62 13.20
N LEU A 47 -12.10 -0.38 14.37
CA LEU A 47 -10.66 -0.14 14.49
C LEU A 47 -9.85 -1.36 14.04
N ASN A 48 -10.25 -2.58 14.40
CA ASN A 48 -9.60 -3.80 13.94
C ASN A 48 -9.60 -3.92 12.42
N MET A 49 -10.71 -3.54 11.77
CA MET A 49 -10.76 -3.57 10.32
C MET A 49 -9.93 -2.45 9.67
N LEU A 50 -9.88 -1.26 10.29
CA LEU A 50 -8.98 -0.19 9.87
C LEU A 50 -7.52 -0.62 9.99
N VAL A 51 -7.14 -1.28 11.09
CA VAL A 51 -5.79 -1.86 11.27
C VAL A 51 -5.47 -2.82 10.14
N GLU A 52 -6.39 -3.74 9.81
CA GLU A 52 -6.18 -4.66 8.70
C GLU A 52 -6.00 -3.93 7.36
N GLN A 53 -6.79 -2.89 7.08
CA GLN A 53 -6.63 -2.09 5.86
C GLN A 53 -5.31 -1.36 5.82
N VAL A 54 -4.91 -0.71 6.92
CA VAL A 54 -3.63 -0.03 7.01
C VAL A 54 -2.48 -0.99 6.77
N LEU A 55 -2.49 -2.16 7.40
CA LEU A 55 -1.43 -3.15 7.18
C LEU A 55 -1.40 -3.63 5.73
N LYS A 56 -2.57 -3.84 5.09
CA LYS A 56 -2.66 -4.22 3.67
C LYS A 56 -2.12 -3.15 2.72
N LEU A 57 -2.42 -1.88 2.99
CA LEU A 57 -2.09 -0.76 2.10
C LEU A 57 -0.70 -0.18 2.37
N ASN A 58 -0.16 -0.37 3.57
CA ASN A 58 1.08 0.25 4.02
C ASN A 58 2.19 -0.76 4.29
N ASN A 59 2.28 -1.79 3.44
CA ASN A 59 3.39 -2.73 3.48
C ASN A 59 3.58 -3.39 4.87
N HIS A 60 2.47 -3.84 5.47
CA HIS A 60 2.39 -4.42 6.82
C HIS A 60 2.93 -3.52 7.94
N LYS A 61 3.04 -2.20 7.71
CA LYS A 61 3.46 -1.21 8.70
C LYS A 61 2.27 -0.50 9.30
N PHE A 62 2.18 -0.52 10.63
CA PHE A 62 1.21 0.28 11.37
C PHE A 62 1.79 1.64 11.78
N SER A 63 2.07 2.49 10.78
CA SER A 63 2.72 3.80 11.00
C SER A 63 1.70 4.92 11.23
N ARG A 64 1.93 5.75 12.27
CA ARG A 64 1.05 6.85 12.68
C ARG A 64 0.53 7.74 11.54
N GLY A 65 1.42 8.26 10.69
CA GLY A 65 1.03 9.19 9.63
C GLY A 65 0.01 8.60 8.66
N PHE A 66 0.29 7.40 8.14
CA PHE A 66 -0.60 6.71 7.23
C PHE A 66 -1.90 6.26 7.92
N THR A 67 -1.81 5.71 9.13
CA THR A 67 -2.99 5.28 9.89
C THR A 67 -3.95 6.43 10.17
N ILE A 68 -3.44 7.61 10.56
CA ILE A 68 -4.26 8.80 10.81
C ILE A 68 -4.92 9.28 9.51
N LYS A 69 -4.21 9.24 8.38
CA LYS A 69 -4.79 9.59 7.08
C LYS A 69 -6.01 8.71 6.75
N VAL A 70 -5.87 7.39 6.86
CA VAL A 70 -6.97 6.45 6.63
C VAL A 70 -8.12 6.66 7.63
N ALA A 71 -7.80 6.96 8.90
CA ALA A 71 -8.81 7.24 9.92
C ALA A 71 -9.60 8.53 9.63
N ASN A 72 -8.94 9.59 9.17
CA ASN A 72 -9.59 10.82 8.73
C ASN A 72 -10.54 10.54 7.56
N GLU A 73 -10.08 9.82 6.54
CA GLU A 73 -10.91 9.45 5.39
C GLU A 73 -12.15 8.65 5.83
N TRP A 74 -11.98 7.66 6.72
CA TRP A 74 -13.11 6.87 7.25
C TRP A 74 -14.09 7.72 8.06
N SER A 75 -13.58 8.68 8.83
CA SER A 75 -14.39 9.61 9.61
C SER A 75 -15.20 10.54 8.70
N GLU A 76 -14.59 11.12 7.67
CA GLU A 76 -15.24 11.98 6.68
C GLU A 76 -16.34 11.23 5.91
N GLN A 77 -16.13 9.94 5.66
CA GLN A 77 -17.10 9.06 5.01
C GLN A 77 -18.17 8.53 5.97
N ASN A 78 -18.21 9.00 7.22
CA ASN A 78 -19.19 8.61 8.25
C ASN A 78 -19.28 7.09 8.44
N ILE A 79 -18.12 6.43 8.48
CA ILE A 79 -18.04 4.99 8.70
C ILE A 79 -18.26 4.68 10.18
N THR A 80 -19.51 4.38 10.53
CA THR A 80 -19.95 4.12 11.91
C THR A 80 -20.34 2.67 12.18
N SER A 81 -20.21 1.79 11.18
CA SER A 81 -20.52 0.36 11.32
C SER A 81 -19.49 -0.50 10.61
N LEU A 82 -19.32 -1.73 11.10
CA LEU A 82 -18.46 -2.73 10.48
C LEU A 82 -18.89 -3.09 9.05
N ILE A 83 -20.19 -3.05 8.75
CA ILE A 83 -20.69 -3.34 7.40
C ILE A 83 -20.23 -2.24 6.45
N LYS A 84 -20.45 -0.97 6.81
CA LYS A 84 -20.00 0.18 6.01
C LYS A 84 -18.50 0.19 5.81
N ALA A 85 -17.75 -0.11 6.87
CA ALA A 85 -16.30 -0.20 6.81
C ALA A 85 -15.84 -1.29 5.83
N GLU A 86 -16.54 -2.44 5.77
CA GLU A 86 -16.19 -3.55 4.88
C GLU A 86 -16.52 -3.20 3.43
N GLU A 87 -17.68 -2.59 3.20
CA GLU A 87 -18.09 -2.08 1.89
C GLU A 87 -17.12 -1.03 1.36
N TYR A 88 -16.71 -0.09 2.22
CA TYR A 88 -15.74 0.95 1.85
C TYR A 88 -14.39 0.35 1.48
N ALA A 89 -13.85 -0.54 2.33
CA ALA A 89 -12.60 -1.22 2.07
C ALA A 89 -12.62 -2.05 0.77
N LYS A 90 -13.72 -2.75 0.49
CA LYS A 90 -13.90 -3.49 -0.77
C LYS A 90 -13.93 -2.54 -1.97
N LYS A 91 -14.67 -1.44 -1.86
CA LYS A 91 -14.77 -0.44 -2.93
C LYS A 91 -13.43 0.20 -3.23
N GLU A 92 -12.63 0.53 -2.22
CA GLU A 92 -11.25 1.01 -2.43
C GLU A 92 -10.38 -0.03 -3.12
N TYR A 93 -10.44 -1.29 -2.68
CA TYR A 93 -9.70 -2.37 -3.30
C TYR A 93 -10.14 -2.64 -4.74
N GLU A 94 -11.44 -2.58 -5.03
CA GLU A 94 -11.97 -2.71 -6.38
C GLU A 94 -11.58 -1.55 -7.28
N LYS A 95 -11.60 -0.31 -6.77
CA LYS A 95 -11.07 0.87 -7.49
C LYS A 95 -9.60 0.65 -7.82
N PHE A 96 -8.81 0.22 -6.85
CA PHE A 96 -7.40 -0.13 -7.04
C PHE A 96 -7.22 -1.18 -8.14
N LEU A 97 -8.00 -2.27 -8.13
CA LEU A 97 -7.96 -3.30 -9.19
C LEU A 97 -8.45 -2.81 -10.55
N GLN A 98 -9.45 -1.92 -10.60
CA GLN A 98 -9.93 -1.31 -11.86
C GLN A 98 -8.88 -0.37 -12.45
N LEU A 99 -8.15 0.35 -11.60
CA LEU A 99 -6.99 1.15 -11.98
C LEU A 99 -5.79 0.29 -12.43
N GLN A 100 -5.83 -1.04 -12.25
CA GLN A 100 -4.83 -1.96 -12.82
C GLN A 100 -5.24 -2.53 -14.19
N LYS A 101 -6.52 -2.40 -14.59
CA LYS A 101 -7.10 -3.11 -15.75
C LYS A 101 -7.36 -2.28 -17.00
N ARG A 102 -7.29 -0.94 -16.95
CA ARG A 102 -7.38 -0.15 -18.19
C ARG A 102 -6.03 -0.21 -18.90
N ASP A 103 -6.00 -0.16 -20.22
CA ASP A 103 -4.72 -0.05 -20.96
C ASP A 103 -4.44 1.40 -21.37
N ASN A 104 -5.43 2.30 -21.25
CA ASN A 104 -5.32 3.73 -21.48
C ASN A 104 -5.61 4.47 -20.16
N PHE A 105 -4.57 4.93 -19.49
CA PHE A 105 -4.66 5.73 -18.28
C PHE A 105 -4.14 7.14 -18.57
N GLY A 106 -4.94 8.15 -18.22
CA GLY A 106 -4.86 9.53 -18.72
C GLY A 106 -3.60 10.34 -18.40
N GLU A 107 -3.59 11.58 -18.90
CA GLU A 107 -2.48 12.53 -18.85
C GLU A 107 -1.74 12.53 -17.49
N ILE A 108 -0.45 12.21 -17.55
CA ILE A 108 0.48 12.30 -16.43
C ILE A 108 0.51 13.78 -16.00
N ARG A 109 0.22 14.08 -14.73
CA ARG A 109 0.33 15.45 -14.20
C ARG A 109 1.75 15.98 -14.41
N GLU A 110 1.90 17.29 -14.50
CA GLU A 110 3.23 17.88 -14.58
C GLU A 110 4.06 17.53 -13.33
N LEU A 111 5.31 17.11 -13.56
CA LEU A 111 6.28 16.80 -12.52
C LEU A 111 6.79 18.08 -11.86
N THR A 112 6.93 18.06 -10.54
CA THR A 112 7.57 19.15 -9.81
C THR A 112 9.08 19.20 -10.11
N VAL A 113 9.72 20.34 -9.85
CA VAL A 113 11.19 20.50 -10.01
C VAL A 113 11.95 19.42 -9.26
N LYS A 114 11.56 19.12 -8.02
CA LYS A 114 12.19 18.09 -7.18
C LYS A 114 12.03 16.68 -7.75
N GLU A 115 10.87 16.38 -8.34
CA GLU A 115 10.63 15.08 -8.99
C GLU A 115 11.47 14.94 -10.27
N LYS A 116 11.59 16.01 -11.06
CA LYS A 116 12.49 16.06 -12.22
C LYS A 116 13.95 15.83 -11.81
N GLU A 117 14.42 16.42 -10.71
CA GLU A 117 15.76 16.17 -10.18
C GLU A 117 16.00 14.72 -9.72
N ILE A 118 14.99 14.08 -9.11
CA ILE A 118 15.06 12.67 -8.70
C ILE A 118 15.18 11.78 -9.94
N ILE A 119 14.32 12.03 -10.94
CA ILE A 119 14.30 11.28 -12.20
C ILE A 119 15.64 11.44 -12.93
N ASN A 120 16.17 12.66 -13.06
CA ASN A 120 17.47 12.90 -13.70
C ASN A 120 18.61 12.12 -13.02
N ARG A 121 18.58 11.98 -11.68
CA ARG A 121 19.57 11.16 -10.96
C ARG A 121 19.44 9.67 -11.24
N ILE A 122 18.23 9.17 -11.49
CA ILE A 122 17.98 7.78 -11.86
C ILE A 122 18.53 7.52 -13.25
N TYR A 123 18.20 8.37 -14.22
CA TYR A 123 18.75 8.34 -15.58
C TYR A 123 20.29 8.33 -15.60
N TYR A 124 20.92 9.19 -14.80
CA TYR A 124 22.38 9.28 -14.76
C TYR A 124 23.07 8.03 -14.16
N LYS A 125 22.40 7.33 -13.22
CA LYS A 125 23.03 6.24 -12.45
C LYS A 125 22.74 4.85 -12.98
N SER A 126 21.59 4.69 -13.64
CA SER A 126 21.12 3.41 -14.15
C SER A 126 21.88 3.00 -15.41
N SER A 127 22.11 1.70 -15.58
CA SER A 127 22.60 1.15 -16.86
C SER A 127 21.48 0.74 -17.82
N LEU A 128 20.23 0.75 -17.38
CA LEU A 128 19.07 0.44 -18.22
C LEU A 128 18.81 1.51 -19.29
N ASP A 129 18.26 1.07 -20.41
CA ASP A 129 17.79 1.93 -21.49
C ASP A 129 16.72 2.94 -21.03
N GLU A 130 16.71 4.12 -21.65
CA GLU A 130 15.78 5.20 -21.30
C GLU A 130 14.31 4.77 -21.41
N GLU A 131 13.95 3.95 -22.41
CA GLU A 131 12.58 3.47 -22.56
C GLU A 131 12.12 2.57 -21.39
N ILE A 132 13.06 1.82 -20.80
CA ILE A 132 12.81 0.97 -19.64
C ILE A 132 12.67 1.83 -18.38
N LEU A 133 13.48 2.89 -18.25
CA LEU A 133 13.37 3.83 -17.15
C LEU A 133 12.05 4.61 -17.19
N ASP A 134 11.64 5.08 -18.36
CA ASP A 134 10.33 5.70 -18.57
C ASP A 134 9.18 4.75 -18.22
N LEU A 135 9.31 3.47 -18.56
CA LEU A 135 8.35 2.44 -18.17
C LEU A 135 8.26 2.35 -16.63
N VAL A 136 9.38 2.28 -15.92
CA VAL A 136 9.40 2.20 -14.44
C VAL A 136 8.80 3.46 -13.81
N ILE A 137 9.16 4.64 -14.29
CA ILE A 137 8.63 5.92 -13.78
C ILE A 137 7.13 6.01 -14.03
N SER A 138 6.69 5.70 -15.25
CA SER A 138 5.28 5.65 -15.62
C SER A 138 4.52 4.68 -14.74
N TYR A 139 5.06 3.49 -14.51
CA TYR A 139 4.46 2.49 -13.63
C TYR A 139 4.36 2.97 -12.19
N CYS A 140 5.42 3.57 -11.64
CA CYS A 140 5.42 4.17 -10.31
C CYS A 140 4.32 5.22 -10.17
N MET A 141 4.23 6.16 -11.11
CA MET A 141 3.20 7.20 -11.06
C MET A 141 1.80 6.60 -11.15
N LYS A 142 1.60 5.58 -12.00
CA LYS A 142 0.31 4.90 -12.16
C LYS A 142 -0.18 4.24 -10.88
N ILE A 143 0.70 3.62 -10.10
CA ILE A 143 0.31 2.90 -8.89
C ILE A 143 0.27 3.78 -7.64
N ASN A 144 0.76 5.03 -7.74
CA ASN A 144 0.89 5.96 -6.62
C ASN A 144 0.17 7.29 -6.91
N ASP A 145 -1.00 7.28 -7.56
CA ASP A 145 -1.83 8.48 -7.83
C ASP A 145 -1.05 9.67 -8.46
N GLY A 146 -0.12 9.37 -9.35
CA GLY A 146 0.73 10.36 -10.01
C GLY A 146 1.90 10.87 -9.19
N TYR A 147 2.20 10.29 -8.01
CA TYR A 147 3.37 10.64 -7.20
C TYR A 147 4.61 9.81 -7.56
N ILE A 148 5.77 10.46 -7.52
CA ILE A 148 7.08 9.80 -7.63
C ILE A 148 7.50 9.27 -6.26
N ILE A 149 7.60 7.96 -6.16
CA ILE A 149 8.03 7.26 -4.95
C ILE A 149 9.46 6.75 -5.16
N SER A 150 10.44 7.54 -4.72
CA SER A 150 11.86 7.28 -5.02
C SER A 150 12.35 5.89 -4.59
N TRP A 151 11.92 5.39 -3.42
CA TRP A 151 12.34 4.05 -2.97
C TRP A 151 11.81 2.95 -3.89
N PHE A 152 10.59 3.09 -4.43
CA PHE A 152 9.99 2.12 -5.34
C PHE A 152 10.71 2.10 -6.67
N ILE A 153 11.00 3.28 -7.24
CA ILE A 153 11.72 3.39 -8.51
C ILE A 153 13.13 2.81 -8.36
N ASN A 154 13.88 3.20 -7.33
CA ASN A 154 15.23 2.70 -7.10
C ASN A 154 15.25 1.17 -6.99
N ARG A 155 14.32 0.58 -6.23
CA ARG A 155 14.25 -0.88 -6.09
C ARG A 155 13.79 -1.59 -7.35
N SER A 156 12.90 -0.98 -8.13
CA SER A 156 12.46 -1.52 -9.41
C SER A 156 13.61 -1.51 -10.43
N VAL A 157 14.36 -0.41 -10.53
CA VAL A 157 15.54 -0.29 -11.40
C VAL A 157 16.60 -1.32 -10.99
N GLU A 158 16.98 -1.37 -9.71
CA GLU A 158 17.93 -2.37 -9.20
C GLU A 158 17.47 -3.80 -9.47
N PHE A 159 16.18 -4.09 -9.33
CA PHE A 159 15.63 -5.41 -9.63
C PHE A 159 15.78 -5.76 -11.11
N LEU A 160 15.44 -4.83 -12.01
CA LEU A 160 15.54 -5.03 -13.46
C LEU A 160 16.99 -5.16 -13.93
N GLU A 161 17.91 -4.37 -13.39
CA GLU A 161 19.35 -4.47 -13.65
C GLU A 161 19.90 -5.84 -13.24
N ASN A 162 19.53 -6.32 -12.05
CA ASN A 162 19.95 -7.65 -11.57
C ASN A 162 19.38 -8.81 -12.42
N HIS A 163 18.29 -8.57 -13.14
CA HIS A 163 17.71 -9.52 -14.09
C HIS A 163 18.24 -9.33 -15.52
N HIS A 164 19.19 -8.41 -15.72
CA HIS A 164 19.83 -8.13 -17.01
C HIS A 164 18.81 -7.90 -18.13
N VAL A 165 17.77 -7.11 -17.83
CA VAL A 165 16.70 -6.88 -18.80
C VAL A 165 17.15 -5.93 -19.91
N GLU A 166 16.93 -6.33 -21.16
CA GLU A 166 17.40 -5.58 -22.33
C GLU A 166 16.26 -4.98 -23.16
N ASN A 167 15.01 -5.40 -22.91
CA ASN A 167 13.87 -4.93 -23.68
C ASN A 167 12.66 -4.58 -22.81
N ARG A 168 11.81 -3.73 -23.36
CA ARG A 168 10.65 -3.16 -22.68
C ARG A 168 9.59 -4.20 -22.30
N VAL A 169 9.40 -5.25 -23.11
CA VAL A 169 8.37 -6.27 -22.86
C VAL A 169 8.74 -7.09 -21.63
N ASP A 170 9.98 -7.57 -21.56
CA ASP A 170 10.49 -8.32 -20.42
C ASP A 170 10.56 -7.44 -19.17
N ALA A 171 10.93 -6.16 -19.33
CA ALA A 171 10.94 -5.21 -18.22
C ALA A 171 9.54 -5.01 -17.64
N GLN A 172 8.51 -4.93 -18.49
CA GLN A 172 7.13 -4.79 -18.05
C GLN A 172 6.65 -6.03 -17.30
N ALA A 173 6.97 -7.24 -17.78
CA ALA A 173 6.64 -8.49 -17.11
C ALA A 173 7.34 -8.61 -15.76
N LEU A 174 8.65 -8.33 -15.70
CA LEU A 174 9.44 -8.35 -14.48
C LEU A 174 9.00 -7.30 -13.47
N LEU A 175 8.64 -6.10 -13.92
CA LEU A 175 8.12 -5.04 -13.05
C LEU A 175 6.77 -5.42 -12.44
N HIS A 176 5.90 -6.08 -13.21
CA HIS A 176 4.66 -6.63 -12.67
C HIS A 176 4.94 -7.73 -11.63
N THR A 177 5.85 -8.66 -11.92
CA THR A 177 6.28 -9.69 -10.96
C THR A 177 6.88 -9.06 -9.69
N PHE A 178 7.72 -8.03 -9.84
CA PHE A 178 8.30 -7.30 -8.71
C PHE A 178 7.22 -6.68 -7.84
N HIS A 179 6.25 -5.99 -8.45
CA HIS A 179 5.14 -5.39 -7.72
C HIS A 179 4.31 -6.47 -7.01
N GLN A 180 3.91 -7.54 -7.70
CA GLN A 180 3.13 -8.62 -7.10
C GLN A 180 3.87 -9.28 -5.93
N LYS A 181 5.14 -9.62 -6.12
CA LYS A 181 5.93 -10.39 -5.16
C LYS A 181 6.44 -9.55 -3.98
N TYR A 182 6.94 -8.35 -4.24
CA TYR A 182 7.65 -7.55 -3.24
C TYR A 182 6.90 -6.29 -2.81
N VAL A 183 5.74 -5.99 -3.40
CA VAL A 183 4.97 -4.81 -3.02
C VAL A 183 3.53 -5.18 -2.63
N LEU A 184 2.89 -6.16 -3.29
CA LEU A 184 1.56 -6.66 -2.92
C LEU A 184 1.59 -7.88 -1.99
N ASN A 185 2.59 -8.75 -2.12
CA ASN A 185 2.78 -9.93 -1.26
C ASN A 185 3.73 -9.70 -0.09
N PHE A 186 4.24 -8.47 0.08
CA PHE A 186 4.98 -8.11 1.28
C PHE A 186 4.01 -8.21 2.48
N GLY A 187 4.12 -9.31 3.23
CA GLY A 187 3.19 -9.71 4.31
C GLY A 187 2.38 -11.00 4.09
N ARG A 188 2.50 -11.71 2.95
CA ARG A 188 1.82 -13.01 2.72
C ARG A 188 2.67 -14.26 2.99
N GLU A 189 4.00 -14.16 2.99
CA GLU A 189 4.88 -15.35 3.17
C GLU A 189 4.95 -15.89 4.61
N THR A 190 4.25 -15.29 5.59
CA THR A 190 4.24 -15.79 6.98
C THR A 190 3.09 -16.75 7.31
N TYR A 191 2.29 -17.20 6.34
CA TYR A 191 1.14 -18.11 6.61
C TYR A 191 1.06 -19.29 5.65
N VAL A 192 2.20 -19.88 5.29
CA VAL A 192 2.26 -21.24 4.74
C VAL A 192 3.30 -22.00 5.54
N ASN A 193 2.93 -22.42 6.75
CA ASN A 193 3.46 -23.54 7.54
C ASN A 193 3.27 -23.27 9.05
N SER A 194 2.05 -23.53 9.53
CA SER A 194 1.76 -23.87 10.93
C SER A 194 0.30 -24.30 11.05
#